data_AF-A0A8D8WZZ9-F1
#
_entry.id   AF-A0A8D8WZZ9-F1
#
_cell.length_a   1.000
_cell.length_b   1.000
_cell.length_c   1.000
_cell.angle_alpha   90.00
_cell.angle_beta   90.00
_cell.angle_gamma   90.00
#
_symmetry.space_group_name_H-M   'P 1'
#
loop_
_entity.id
_entity.type
_entity.pdbx_description
1 polymer ?
#
loop_
_entity_poly.entity_id
_entity_poly.type
_entity_poly.pdbx_seq_one_letter_code
_entity_poly.pdbx_strand_id
1 'polypeptide(L)'
;MKFKIAVTKHPDQTEVMSCVDWNGLDELFSCSDDHLVLKWNLVNKDSIKFCELPSEVSPIDFHVYSKSQGTLGVKKSGTGHDLLLTSADVESTIHTKNQQED
;
A
#
# COMPACT_ATOMS: atom_id res chain seq x y z
N MET A 1 17.64 23.04 10.04
CA MET A 1 17.17 21.94 9.15
C MET A 1 16.16 22.52 8.17
N LYS A 2 16.09 22.01 6.92
CA LYS A 2 15.11 22.42 5.91
C LYS A 2 14.40 21.17 5.37
N PHE A 3 13.08 21.23 5.27
CA PHE A 3 12.30 20.18 4.62
C PHE A 3 12.44 20.29 3.10
N LYS A 4 12.92 19.23 2.45
CA LYS A 4 13.07 19.17 0.99
C LYS A 4 11.88 18.41 0.42
N ILE A 5 11.16 19.06 -0.50
CA ILE A 5 9.98 18.48 -1.16
C ILE A 5 10.40 18.00 -2.55
N ALA A 6 9.97 16.80 -2.93
CA ALA A 6 10.07 16.29 -4.29
C ALA A 6 8.64 16.09 -4.83
N VAL A 7 8.40 16.51 -6.07
CA VAL A 7 7.11 16.38 -6.74
C VAL A 7 7.32 15.61 -8.04
N THR A 8 6.55 14.56 -8.25
CA THR A 8 6.60 13.74 -9.47
C THR A 8 5.83 14.46 -10.59
N LYS A 9 6.43 14.58 -11.78
CA LYS A 9 5.83 15.28 -12.93
C LYS A 9 4.78 14.45 -13.67
N HIS A 10 4.91 13.14 -13.61
CA HIS A 10 4.03 12.16 -14.24
C HIS A 10 3.61 11.17 -13.16
N PRO A 11 2.49 11.41 -12.46
CA PRO A 11 2.01 10.49 -11.45
C PRO A 11 1.55 9.19 -12.13
N ASP A 12 1.89 8.06 -11.52
CA ASP A 12 1.45 6.73 -12.00
C ASP A 12 -0.04 6.50 -11.73
N GLN A 13 -0.62 7.23 -10.76
CA GLN A 13 -2.07 7.28 -10.52
C GLN A 13 -2.71 8.42 -11.29
N THR A 14 -3.86 8.14 -11.90
CA THR A 14 -4.60 9.10 -12.73
C THR A 14 -5.58 9.94 -11.93
N GLU A 15 -6.04 9.42 -10.79
CA GLU A 15 -7.07 10.04 -9.95
C GLU A 15 -6.52 10.61 -8.63
N VAL A 16 -7.39 11.27 -7.86
CA VAL A 16 -7.05 11.90 -6.58
C VAL A 16 -6.59 10.84 -5.56
N MET A 17 -5.41 11.02 -4.97
CA MET A 17 -4.96 10.15 -3.88
C MET A 17 -5.80 10.38 -2.63
N SER A 18 -6.42 9.31 -2.14
CA SER A 18 -7.29 9.31 -0.96
C SER A 18 -6.51 9.03 0.33
N CYS A 19 -5.51 8.15 0.28
CA CYS A 19 -4.73 7.78 1.46
C CYS A 19 -3.32 7.28 1.12
N VAL A 20 -2.41 7.41 2.09
CA VAL A 20 -1.00 7.02 2.00
C VAL A 20 -0.53 6.39 3.30
N ASP A 21 0.32 5.38 3.23
CA ASP A 21 0.89 4.75 4.42
C ASP A 21 2.37 4.39 4.23
N TRP A 22 3.17 4.69 5.25
CA TRP A 22 4.60 4.40 5.24
C TRP A 22 4.86 3.06 5.90
N ASN A 23 5.49 2.13 5.17
CA ASN A 23 5.79 0.80 5.69
C ASN A 23 7.30 0.54 5.60
N GLY A 24 8.03 1.03 6.61
CA GLY A 24 9.49 0.97 6.64
C GLY A 24 10.15 2.26 6.15
N LEU A 25 11.45 2.20 5.87
CA LEU A 25 12.24 3.38 5.53
C LEU A 25 12.17 3.77 4.04
N ASP A 26 12.03 2.76 3.17
CA ASP A 26 12.19 2.90 1.73
C ASP A 26 10.91 2.53 0.96
N GLU A 27 9.82 2.20 1.66
CA GLU A 27 8.56 1.80 1.05
C GLU A 27 7.40 2.67 1.51
N LEU A 28 6.60 3.11 0.55
CA LEU A 28 5.39 3.89 0.75
C LEU A 28 4.26 3.22 -0.04
N PHE A 29 3.07 3.19 0.53
CA PHE A 29 1.88 2.75 -0.16
C PHE A 29 0.97 3.95 -0.41
N SER A 30 0.28 3.98 -1.54
CA SER A 30 -0.75 4.96 -1.82
C SER A 30 -1.99 4.29 -2.38
N CYS A 31 -3.15 4.86 -2.11
CA CYS A 31 -4.42 4.51 -2.72
C CYS A 31 -5.05 5.77 -3.32
N SER A 32 -5.72 5.59 -4.44
CA SER A 32 -6.44 6.66 -5.14
C SER A 32 -7.87 6.22 -5.40
N ASP A 33 -8.70 7.15 -5.86
CA ASP A 33 -10.08 6.91 -6.27
C ASP A 33 -10.18 6.04 -7.53
N ASP A 34 -9.05 5.73 -8.17
CA ASP A 34 -8.93 4.67 -9.19
C ASP A 34 -8.99 3.24 -8.61
N HIS A 35 -9.20 3.11 -7.29
CA HIS A 35 -9.22 1.86 -6.53
C HIS A 35 -7.91 1.05 -6.63
N LEU A 36 -6.81 1.66 -7.07
CA LEU A 36 -5.50 1.01 -7.12
C LEU A 36 -4.70 1.36 -5.88
N VAL A 37 -4.13 0.33 -5.25
CA VAL A 37 -3.10 0.49 -4.23
C VAL A 37 -1.75 0.31 -4.92
N LEU A 38 -0.90 1.33 -4.89
CA LEU A 38 0.46 1.27 -5.40
C LEU A 38 1.46 1.14 -4.25
N LYS A 39 2.50 0.35 -4.47
CA LYS A 39 3.70 0.29 -3.64
C LYS A 39 4.81 1.07 -4.32
N TRP A 40 5.32 2.08 -3.64
CA TRP A 40 6.41 2.94 -4.06
C TRP A 40 7.71 2.53 -3.39
N ASN A 41 8.78 2.45 -4.16
CA ASN A 41 10.14 2.38 -3.65
C ASN A 41 10.74 3.78 -3.67
N LEU A 42 11.13 4.28 -2.50
CA LEU A 42 11.56 5.66 -2.33
C LEU A 42 13.03 5.90 -2.72
N VAL A 43 13.79 4.83 -2.91
CA VAL A 43 15.19 4.87 -3.35
C VAL A 43 15.27 5.12 -4.85
N ASN A 44 14.54 4.34 -5.65
CA ASN A 44 14.50 4.49 -7.11
C ASN A 44 13.36 5.39 -7.60
N LYS A 45 12.36 5.67 -6.75
CA LYS A 45 11.13 6.44 -7.06
C LYS A 45 10.22 5.76 -8.08
N ASP A 46 10.29 4.44 -8.16
CA ASP A 46 9.40 3.64 -8.98
C ASP A 46 8.20 3.17 -8.17
N SER A 47 7.08 2.93 -8.83
CA SER A 47 5.89 2.33 -8.22
C SER A 47 5.48 1.04 -8.94
N ILE A 48 4.84 0.14 -8.21
CA ILE A 48 4.22 -1.07 -8.74
C ILE A 48 2.79 -1.20 -8.20
N LYS A 49 1.90 -1.80 -8.98
CA LYS A 49 0.56 -2.17 -8.49
C LYS A 49 0.70 -3.21 -7.39
N PHE A 50 0.18 -2.88 -6.20
CA PHE A 50 0.13 -3.79 -5.07
C PHE A 50 -1.18 -4.58 -5.06
N CYS A 51 -2.33 -3.90 -5.07
CA CYS A 51 -3.63 -4.54 -5.25
C CYS A 51 -4.65 -3.59 -5.88
N GLU A 52 -5.83 -4.12 -6.18
CA GLU A 52 -7.00 -3.36 -6.61
C GLU A 52 -8.12 -3.60 -5.61
N LEU A 53 -8.75 -2.52 -5.16
CA LEU A 53 -9.90 -2.56 -4.28
C LEU A 53 -11.17 -2.77 -5.11
N PRO A 54 -12.24 -3.31 -4.52
CA PRO A 54 -13.54 -3.36 -5.18
C PRO A 54 -14.04 -1.95 -5.54
N SER A 55 -14.76 -1.83 -6.66
CA SER A 55 -15.31 -0.55 -7.15
C SER A 55 -16.35 0.09 -6.23
N GLU A 56 -16.91 -0.70 -5.32
CA GLU A 56 -17.94 -0.27 -4.37
C GLU A 56 -17.34 0.36 -3.11
N VAL A 57 -16.01 0.36 -2.99
CA VAL A 57 -15.31 0.76 -1.77
C VAL A 57 -14.66 2.11 -1.97
N SER A 58 -15.08 3.09 -1.20
CA SER A 58 -14.50 4.44 -1.18
C SER A 58 -13.44 4.52 -0.08
N PRO A 59 -12.14 4.38 -0.38
CA PRO A 59 -11.08 4.39 0.64
C PRO A 59 -10.98 5.76 1.32
N ILE A 60 -10.99 5.80 2.65
CA ILE A 60 -10.71 7.01 3.44
C ILE A 60 -9.32 6.93 4.07
N ASP A 61 -8.94 5.74 4.54
CA ASP A 61 -7.67 5.50 5.21
C ASP A 61 -7.29 4.03 5.09
N PHE A 62 -6.00 3.72 5.07
CA PHE A 62 -5.54 2.33 5.17
C PHE A 62 -4.24 2.22 5.96
N HIS A 63 -3.99 1.02 6.48
CA HIS A 63 -2.73 0.65 7.10
C HIS A 63 -2.19 -0.65 6.51
N VAL A 64 -0.93 -0.63 6.07
CA VAL A 64 -0.20 -1.79 5.59
C VAL A 64 0.80 -2.24 6.64
N TYR A 65 0.72 -3.50 7.03
CA TYR A 65 1.71 -4.11 7.90
C TYR A 65 2.42 -5.27 7.20
N SER A 66 3.75 -5.26 7.31
CA SER A 66 4.59 -6.38 6.87
C SER A 66 4.55 -7.49 7.91
N LYS A 67 4.26 -8.72 7.48
CA LYS A 67 4.46 -9.88 8.34
C LYS A 67 5.96 -10.10 8.50
N SER A 68 6.51 -9.77 9.66
CA SER A 68 7.92 -10.05 9.94
C SER A 68 8.16 -11.57 9.89
N GLN A 69 9.27 -11.97 9.27
CA GLN A 69 9.84 -13.29 9.52
C GLN A 69 10.26 -13.35 10.99
N GLY A 70 9.37 -13.85 11.84
CA GLY A 70 9.71 -14.24 13.20
C GLY A 70 10.74 -15.37 13.18
N THR A 71 11.82 -15.19 13.94
CA THR A 71 12.83 -16.21 14.22
C THR A 71 12.21 -17.41 14.95
N LEU A 72 12.81 -18.59 14.72
CA LEU A 72 12.52 -19.94 15.27
C LEU A 72 11.65 -20.87 14.39
N GLY A 73 12.28 -21.38 13.33
CA GLY A 73 12.26 -22.82 13.08
C GLY A 73 11.17 -23.43 12.19
N VAL A 74 10.26 -22.69 11.57
CA VAL A 74 9.24 -23.31 10.69
C VAL A 74 8.96 -22.48 9.43
N LYS A 75 9.34 -23.06 8.29
CA LYS A 75 8.91 -22.88 6.88
C LYS A 75 8.72 -21.44 6.36
N LYS A 76 9.58 -21.08 5.40
CA LYS A 76 9.47 -19.92 4.50
C LYS A 76 8.03 -19.78 3.96
N SER A 77 7.32 -18.78 4.45
CA SER A 77 6.19 -18.16 3.77
C SER A 77 6.70 -16.79 3.33
N GLY A 78 6.47 -16.41 2.06
CA GLY A 78 7.00 -15.19 1.45
C GLY A 78 6.71 -13.91 2.22
N THR A 79 7.36 -12.82 1.82
CA THR A 79 7.16 -11.46 2.35
C THR A 79 5.74 -10.98 2.04
N GLY A 80 4.79 -11.40 2.87
CA GLY A 80 3.38 -11.02 2.76
C GLY A 80 3.12 -9.69 3.45
N HIS A 81 2.36 -8.84 2.77
CA HIS A 81 1.79 -7.63 3.34
C HIS A 81 0.29 -7.85 3.54
N ASP A 82 -0.22 -7.40 4.68
CA ASP A 82 -1.65 -7.32 4.93
C ASP A 82 -2.07 -5.85 4.92
N LEU A 83 -3.26 -5.60 4.38
CA LEU A 83 -3.87 -4.29 4.28
C LEU A 83 -5.12 -4.24 5.17
N LEU A 84 -5.21 -3.21 6.00
CA LEU A 84 -6.42 -2.81 6.72
C LEU A 84 -6.98 -1.55 6.06
N LEU A 85 -8.21 -1.59 5.60
CA LEU A 85 -8.85 -0.46 4.92
C LEU A 85 -10.05 0.06 5.73
N THR A 86 -10.15 1.39 5.82
CA THR A 86 -11.34 2.12 6.30
C THR A 86 -12.01 2.78 5.11
N SER A 87 -13.31 2.54 4.95
CA SER A 87 -14.11 3.06 3.85
C SER A 87 -15.20 4.02 4.34
N ALA A 88 -15.65 4.91 3.45
CA ALA A 88 -16.81 5.78 3.68
C ALA A 88 -18.14 5.00 3.67
N ASP A 89 -18.12 3.81 3.07
CA ASP A 89 -19.29 2.98 2.89
C ASP A 89 -19.65 2.27 4.21
N VAL A 90 -20.95 2.08 4.44
CA VAL A 90 -21.55 1.73 5.75
C VAL A 90 -21.10 0.36 6.29
N GLU A 91 -20.36 -0.42 5.49
CA GLU A 91 -19.80 -1.71 5.86
C GLU A 91 -18.51 -1.98 5.08
N SER A 92 -17.36 -2.11 5.76
CA SER A 92 -16.38 -3.19 5.53
C SER A 92 -14.96 -2.87 6.04
N THR A 93 -14.44 -3.78 6.86
CA THR A 93 -12.99 -4.00 7.02
C THR A 93 -12.59 -5.05 6.00
N ILE A 94 -11.82 -4.67 4.98
CA ILE A 94 -11.34 -5.59 3.95
C ILE A 94 -9.93 -6.04 4.30
N HIS A 95 -9.73 -7.35 4.42
CA HIS A 95 -8.40 -7.97 4.57
C HIS A 95 -7.95 -8.55 3.23
N THR A 96 -7.10 -7.83 2.52
CA THR A 96 -6.46 -8.35 1.30
C THR A 96 -5.10 -8.93 1.65
N LYS A 97 -4.90 -10.23 1.37
CA LYS A 97 -3.64 -10.95 1.58
C LYS A 97 -2.96 -11.15 0.23
N ASN A 98 -1.94 -10.35 -0.07
CA ASN A 98 -1.10 -10.58 -1.24
C ASN A 98 0.02 -11.57 -0.89
N GLN A 99 -0.09 -12.79 -1.43
CA GLN A 99 1.03 -13.74 -1.47
C GLN A 99 1.74 -13.54 -2.81
N GLN A 100 2.96 -13.02 -2.76
CA GLN A 100 3.89 -13.13 -3.88
C GLN A 100 4.50 -14.54 -3.80
N GLU A 101 4.11 -15.44 -4.71
CA GLU A 101 4.82 -16.70 -4.93
C GLU A 101 6.05 -16.41 -5.80
N ASP A 102 7.19 -16.96 -5.36
CA ASP A 102 8.52 -16.86 -6.00
C ASP A 102 8.57 -17.53 -7.39
#